data_AF-A0A6A4TI01-F1
#
_entry.id   AF-A0A6A4TI01-F1
#
_cell.length_a   1.000
_cell.length_b   1.000
_cell.length_c   1.000
_cell.angle_alpha   90.00
_cell.angle_beta   90.00
_cell.angle_gamma   90.00
#
_symmetry.space_group_name_H-M   'P 1'
#
loop_
_entity.id
_entity.type
_entity.pdbx_description
1 polymer ?
#
loop_
_entity_poly.entity_id
_entity_poly.type
_entity_poly.pdbx_seq_one_letter_code
_entity_poly.pdbx_strand_id
1 'polypeptide(L)'
;MSAVRRAVSEALWAMCAADSASMPVHWYYDVQDIRRDFGGWITGLKGPGDKHPSSILSLSNTAGSGRSAWASGAKRPDVVGHIILHHKLDLWKSSRGSVHYHQGLQAGDNTLNTVCSLRAARSLVAGGFTDVSRPDARAAVMSDYVRFMTTPGSHNDTYAESFHRSFFADWQDSRPTSPRQVLLFAEKRSKLKLSSSFPDGQLDAIGCLPMILPFILLSASANEEQAVSAAVEFVKLTHPHPKVPEYVSIYGRALHATLGGACVRQQAEHALRSLDAWDTCQSYSRKAARFPVSSEERLKVHQSAVNYLGLACYTKGALSSLFYLAHEFHDDVRGGILTNTNCGGSYTSPFKFLTFDQFRTNMASVNGETRRLVILQLLIASIPACTGLPEVPLVATCPVSLCKTGLFVSKPEASVFLHRNRRANFLLEELKQGNLERECLEEKCSYEEAKEIFSLPQQLVSVKKDVVHLCFTAYDPAL
;
A
#
# COMPACT_ATOMS: atom_id res chain seq x y z
N MET A 1 -30.18 10.08 -7.70
CA MET A 1 -28.73 10.12 -8.06
C MET A 1 -28.51 9.16 -9.22
N SER A 2 -27.76 9.55 -10.26
CA SER A 2 -27.39 8.63 -11.35
C SER A 2 -26.53 7.48 -10.81
N ALA A 3 -26.56 6.32 -11.49
CA ALA A 3 -25.75 5.15 -11.12
C ALA A 3 -24.25 5.50 -11.05
N VAL A 4 -23.75 6.29 -12.01
CA VAL A 4 -22.36 6.77 -12.05
C VAL A 4 -22.00 7.66 -10.85
N ARG A 5 -22.90 8.56 -10.42
CA ARG A 5 -22.64 9.40 -9.24
C ARG A 5 -22.57 8.59 -7.96
N ARG A 6 -23.40 7.55 -7.84
CA ARG A 6 -23.29 6.59 -6.74
C ARG A 6 -21.94 5.87 -6.82
N ALA A 7 -21.50 5.50 -8.02
CA ALA A 7 -20.24 4.81 -8.21
C ALA A 7 -19.00 5.58 -7.81
N VAL A 8 -18.95 6.85 -8.18
CA VAL A 8 -17.91 7.76 -7.73
C VAL A 8 -17.89 7.87 -6.21
N SER A 9 -19.05 7.97 -5.57
CA SER A 9 -19.15 8.07 -4.11
C SER A 9 -18.71 6.79 -3.41
N GLU A 10 -19.13 5.63 -3.90
CA GLU A 10 -18.79 4.33 -3.33
C GLU A 10 -17.29 4.02 -3.51
N ALA A 11 -16.70 4.37 -4.65
CA ALA A 11 -15.25 4.24 -4.87
C ALA A 11 -14.43 5.07 -3.88
N LEU A 12 -14.85 6.31 -3.59
CA LEU A 12 -14.18 7.16 -2.59
C LEU A 12 -14.32 6.60 -1.17
N TRP A 13 -15.48 6.07 -0.80
CA TRP A 13 -15.68 5.42 0.50
C TRP A 13 -14.88 4.12 0.63
N ALA A 14 -14.86 3.31 -0.42
CA ALA A 14 -14.10 2.06 -0.46
C ALA A 14 -12.59 2.33 -0.33
N MET A 15 -12.06 3.36 -1.00
CA MET A 15 -10.71 3.88 -0.76
C MET A 15 -10.51 4.15 0.72
N CYS A 16 -11.34 5.00 1.34
CA CYS A 16 -11.10 5.40 2.72
C CYS A 16 -11.16 4.21 3.69
N ALA A 17 -12.14 3.32 3.51
CA ALA A 17 -12.30 2.14 4.35
C ALA A 17 -11.12 1.17 4.21
N ALA A 18 -10.64 0.94 2.99
CA ALA A 18 -9.52 0.06 2.73
C ALA A 18 -8.20 0.64 3.28
N ASP A 19 -7.99 1.95 3.16
CA ASP A 19 -6.83 2.63 3.73
C ASP A 19 -6.77 2.45 5.24
N SER A 20 -7.87 2.83 5.91
CA SER A 20 -7.95 2.79 7.37
C SER A 20 -7.87 1.38 7.94
N ALA A 21 -8.43 0.39 7.24
CA ALA A 21 -8.30 -1.01 7.65
C ALA A 21 -6.86 -1.53 7.51
N SER A 22 -6.14 -1.06 6.49
CA SER A 22 -4.83 -1.59 6.12
C SER A 22 -3.66 -0.81 6.77
N MET A 23 -3.85 0.47 7.08
CA MET A 23 -2.88 1.34 7.75
C MET A 23 -2.12 0.69 8.94
N PRO A 24 -2.77 0.00 9.90
CA PRO A 24 -2.08 -0.57 11.06
C PRO A 24 -1.12 -1.72 10.72
N VAL A 25 -1.20 -2.30 9.52
CA VAL A 25 -0.35 -3.42 9.08
C VAL A 25 0.52 -3.04 7.88
N HIS A 26 0.62 -1.76 7.56
CA HIS A 26 1.49 -1.26 6.49
C HIS A 26 2.94 -1.61 6.80
N TRP A 27 3.62 -2.28 5.84
CA TRP A 27 4.99 -2.79 5.91
C TRP A 27 5.20 -4.05 6.76
N TYR A 28 4.14 -4.76 7.16
CA TYR A 28 4.28 -6.08 7.74
C TYR A 28 4.60 -7.13 6.66
N TYR A 29 5.89 -7.39 6.42
CA TYR A 29 6.32 -8.37 5.41
C TYR A 29 6.12 -9.82 5.85
N ASP A 30 6.22 -10.11 7.15
CA ASP A 30 5.81 -11.39 7.71
C ASP A 30 4.36 -11.29 8.21
N VAL A 31 3.45 -12.00 7.54
CA VAL A 31 2.03 -12.02 7.92
C VAL A 31 1.78 -12.63 9.31
N GLN A 32 2.70 -13.43 9.85
CA GLN A 32 2.58 -13.93 11.22
C GLN A 32 2.82 -12.83 12.26
N ASP A 33 3.59 -11.80 11.92
CA ASP A 33 3.74 -10.63 12.77
C ASP A 33 2.41 -9.90 12.95
N ILE A 34 1.58 -9.83 11.89
CA ILE A 34 0.22 -9.26 11.98
C ILE A 34 -0.60 -10.04 13.01
N ARG A 35 -0.63 -11.37 12.86
CA ARG A 35 -1.41 -12.23 13.75
C ARG A 35 -0.95 -12.12 15.21
N ARG A 36 0.37 -12.05 15.44
CA ARG A 36 0.94 -11.90 16.78
C ARG A 36 0.59 -10.55 17.40
N ASP A 37 0.87 -9.46 16.68
CA ASP A 37 0.81 -8.11 17.24
C ASP A 37 -0.64 -7.64 17.48
N PHE A 38 -1.61 -8.17 16.71
CA PHE A 38 -3.03 -7.83 16.84
C PHE A 38 -3.87 -8.90 17.55
N GLY A 39 -3.26 -9.98 18.05
CA GLY A 39 -3.97 -11.07 18.75
C GLY A 39 -4.90 -11.89 17.84
N GLY A 40 -4.60 -11.94 16.55
CA GLY A 40 -5.42 -12.55 15.51
C GLY A 40 -5.30 -11.81 14.17
N TRP A 41 -6.04 -12.28 13.16
CA TRP A 41 -6.16 -11.56 11.90
C TRP A 41 -6.99 -10.28 12.07
N ILE A 42 -6.69 -9.25 11.28
CA ILE A 42 -7.47 -8.02 11.24
C ILE A 42 -8.88 -8.31 10.75
N THR A 43 -9.88 -7.91 11.53
CA THR A 43 -11.31 -8.11 11.25
C THR A 43 -12.11 -6.79 11.20
N GLY A 44 -11.44 -5.66 11.45
CA GLY A 44 -12.01 -4.32 11.49
C GLY A 44 -10.94 -3.25 11.68
N LEU A 45 -11.36 -2.01 11.95
CA LEU A 45 -10.46 -0.87 12.10
C LEU A 45 -9.63 -1.00 13.39
N LYS A 46 -8.32 -0.83 13.26
CA LYS A 46 -7.34 -0.86 14.35
C LYS A 46 -6.38 0.32 14.23
N GLY A 47 -5.88 0.80 15.36
CA GLY A 47 -4.79 1.76 15.39
C GLY A 47 -3.45 1.05 15.16
N PRO A 48 -2.43 1.78 14.66
CA PRO A 48 -1.09 1.25 14.57
C PRO A 48 -0.51 1.05 15.97
N GLY A 49 0.38 0.07 16.13
CA GLY A 49 1.17 -0.05 17.36
C GLY A 49 2.21 1.07 17.47
N ASP A 50 2.79 1.27 18.65
CA ASP A 50 3.92 2.19 18.83
C ASP A 50 5.18 1.71 18.10
N LYS A 51 5.31 0.37 18.02
CA LYS A 51 6.44 -0.31 17.39
C LYS A 51 5.98 -1.09 16.18
N HIS A 52 6.88 -1.24 15.21
CA HIS A 52 6.66 -2.06 14.03
C HIS A 52 7.77 -3.12 13.91
N PRO A 53 7.50 -4.39 13.64
CA PRO A 53 8.50 -5.47 13.70
C PRO A 53 9.64 -5.31 12.69
N SER A 54 9.35 -4.77 11.51
CA SER A 54 10.30 -4.60 10.41
C SER A 54 10.50 -3.14 10.01
N SER A 55 10.46 -2.19 10.96
CA SER A 55 10.59 -0.77 10.58
C SER A 55 11.98 -0.48 10.04
N ILE A 56 12.00 0.19 8.89
CA ILE A 56 13.20 0.79 8.30
C ILE A 56 13.08 2.31 8.26
N LEU A 57 12.17 2.90 9.06
CA LEU A 57 11.92 4.34 9.04
C LEU A 57 13.21 5.14 9.27
N SER A 58 14.06 4.67 10.19
CA SER A 58 15.37 5.27 10.49
C SER A 58 16.40 5.17 9.36
N LEU A 59 16.19 4.27 8.40
CA LEU A 59 17.04 4.10 7.22
C LEU A 59 16.57 4.93 6.03
N SER A 60 15.36 5.48 6.09
CA SER A 60 14.74 6.24 5.00
C SER A 60 15.37 7.62 4.88
N ASN A 61 15.59 8.07 3.64
CA ASN A 61 16.18 9.37 3.36
C ASN A 61 15.22 10.51 3.73
N THR A 62 15.55 11.30 4.74
CA THR A 62 14.75 12.44 5.21
C THR A 62 14.91 13.69 4.34
N ALA A 63 15.86 13.70 3.41
CA ALA A 63 16.13 14.79 2.46
C ALA A 63 15.71 14.48 1.02
N GLY A 64 15.10 13.32 0.75
CA GLY A 64 14.73 12.90 -0.61
C GLY A 64 14.11 11.49 -0.70
N SER A 65 14.16 10.89 -1.89
CA SER A 65 13.70 9.52 -2.12
C SER A 65 14.67 8.45 -1.57
N GLY A 66 14.16 7.24 -1.37
CA GLY A 66 14.96 6.06 -1.05
C GLY A 66 15.53 6.06 0.37
N ARG A 67 16.68 5.39 0.54
CA ARG A 67 17.41 5.23 1.81
C ARG A 67 18.61 6.17 1.89
N SER A 68 18.97 6.58 3.10
CA SER A 68 20.08 7.52 3.35
C SER A 68 21.44 6.98 2.89
N ALA A 69 21.67 5.67 2.98
CA ALA A 69 22.92 5.04 2.55
C ALA A 69 23.16 5.07 1.03
N TRP A 70 22.12 5.30 0.23
CA TRP A 70 22.18 5.31 -1.23
C TRP A 70 22.18 6.72 -1.82
N ALA A 71 22.19 7.76 -0.98
CA ALA A 71 22.27 9.14 -1.42
C ALA A 71 23.74 9.50 -1.77
N SER A 72 24.11 9.41 -3.05
CA SER A 72 25.46 9.73 -3.55
C SER A 72 25.72 11.24 -3.77
N GLY A 73 24.92 12.12 -3.15
CA GLY A 73 24.97 13.58 -3.37
C GLY A 73 25.45 14.38 -2.15
N ALA A 74 25.74 15.67 -2.37
CA ALA A 74 25.94 16.64 -1.29
C ALA A 74 24.78 16.57 -0.28
N LYS A 75 25.09 16.66 1.02
CA LYS A 75 24.08 16.61 2.11
C LYS A 75 23.03 17.70 1.90
N ARG A 76 21.90 17.36 1.27
CA ARG A 76 20.75 18.25 1.18
C ARG A 76 20.09 18.37 2.56
N PRO A 77 19.52 19.54 2.90
CA PRO A 77 18.74 19.67 4.12
C PRO A 77 17.56 18.69 4.17
N ASP A 78 17.23 18.23 5.38
CA ASP A 78 16.05 17.40 5.61
C ASP A 78 14.78 18.17 5.25
N VAL A 79 13.89 17.52 4.49
CA VAL A 79 12.54 18.03 4.26
C VAL A 79 11.58 17.55 5.34
N VAL A 80 11.81 16.35 5.86
CA VAL A 80 11.07 15.79 7.00
C VAL A 80 11.39 16.57 8.27
N GLY A 81 10.35 16.96 9.02
CA GLY A 81 10.46 17.70 10.27
C GLY A 81 10.41 19.22 10.12
N HIS A 82 10.76 19.75 8.94
CA HIS A 82 10.86 21.20 8.68
C HIS A 82 9.96 21.70 7.55
N ILE A 83 9.88 20.98 6.42
CA ILE A 83 9.06 21.36 5.25
C ILE A 83 7.78 20.53 5.20
N ILE A 84 7.90 19.24 5.49
CA ILE A 84 6.78 18.30 5.59
C ILE A 84 6.94 17.48 6.87
N LEU A 85 5.86 16.82 7.33
CA LEU A 85 5.89 16.01 8.55
C LEU A 85 6.46 16.80 9.75
N HIS A 86 5.99 18.04 9.92
CA HIS A 86 6.54 18.99 10.89
C HIS A 86 6.70 18.39 12.29
N HIS A 87 7.86 18.60 12.89
CA HIS A 87 8.24 18.11 14.23
C HIS A 87 8.37 16.58 14.37
N LYS A 88 8.42 15.81 13.27
CA LYS A 88 8.52 14.33 13.31
C LYS A 88 9.89 13.77 12.96
N LEU A 89 10.92 14.61 12.79
CA LEU A 89 12.27 14.18 12.40
C LEU A 89 12.87 13.18 13.40
N ASP A 90 12.61 13.35 14.68
CA ASP A 90 13.14 12.46 15.73
C ASP A 90 12.61 11.02 15.59
N LEU A 91 11.39 10.85 15.09
CA LEU A 91 10.82 9.53 14.79
C LEU A 91 11.55 8.85 13.62
N TRP A 92 11.99 9.64 12.64
CA TRP A 92 12.76 9.20 11.49
C TRP A 92 14.26 9.03 11.77
N LYS A 93 14.75 9.48 12.93
CA LYS A 93 16.14 9.31 13.37
C LYS A 93 16.26 8.53 14.67
N SER A 94 15.16 7.92 15.11
CA SER A 94 15.10 7.22 16.38
C SER A 94 16.09 6.07 16.44
N SER A 95 16.92 6.07 17.48
CA SER A 95 17.74 4.92 17.89
C SER A 95 17.05 4.04 18.93
N ARG A 96 15.87 4.44 19.43
CA ARG A 96 15.20 3.86 20.61
C ARG A 96 14.23 2.72 20.28
N GLY A 97 14.55 1.95 19.26
CA GLY A 97 13.73 0.84 18.78
C GLY A 97 12.93 1.17 17.52
N SER A 98 12.15 0.21 17.08
CA SER A 98 11.52 0.21 15.76
C SER A 98 10.20 1.00 15.77
N VAL A 99 10.19 2.22 15.25
CA VAL A 99 9.02 3.11 15.21
C VAL A 99 8.02 2.67 14.14
N HIS A 100 6.72 2.65 14.45
CA HIS A 100 5.70 2.42 13.43
C HIS A 100 5.56 3.61 12.47
N TYR A 101 5.43 3.34 11.18
CA TYR A 101 5.31 4.34 10.12
C TYR A 101 4.17 5.35 10.35
N HIS A 102 3.13 4.95 11.08
CA HIS A 102 1.89 5.70 11.22
C HIS A 102 1.61 6.07 12.68
N GLN A 103 2.64 6.18 13.54
CA GLN A 103 2.49 6.36 14.99
C GLN A 103 1.54 7.49 15.43
N GLY A 104 1.32 8.52 14.61
CA GLY A 104 0.36 9.60 14.92
C GLY A 104 -1.09 9.35 14.51
N LEU A 105 -1.40 8.24 13.85
CA LEU A 105 -2.74 7.89 13.38
C LEU A 105 -3.50 7.01 14.39
N GLN A 106 -4.83 7.10 14.38
CA GLN A 106 -5.73 6.30 15.20
C GLN A 106 -6.51 5.28 14.37
N ALA A 107 -7.25 4.40 15.05
CA ALA A 107 -8.17 3.48 14.37
C ALA A 107 -9.20 4.26 13.54
N GLY A 108 -9.26 3.99 12.23
CA GLY A 108 -10.17 4.70 11.32
C GLY A 108 -9.58 5.94 10.65
N ASP A 109 -8.37 6.36 11.02
CA ASP A 109 -7.67 7.41 10.29
C ASP A 109 -7.20 6.90 8.92
N ASN A 110 -7.05 7.84 7.99
CA ASN A 110 -6.51 7.58 6.66
C ASN A 110 -5.05 8.03 6.63
N THR A 111 -4.22 7.29 5.88
CA THR A 111 -2.83 7.62 5.60
C THR A 111 -2.71 8.88 4.75
N LEU A 112 -1.51 9.47 4.75
CA LEU A 112 -1.22 10.72 4.05
C LEU A 112 -1.63 10.71 2.57
N ASN A 113 -1.44 9.59 1.87
CA ASN A 113 -1.76 9.47 0.44
C ASN A 113 -3.26 9.60 0.17
N THR A 114 -4.09 8.94 0.98
CA THR A 114 -5.54 8.99 0.83
C THR A 114 -6.07 10.37 1.20
N VAL A 115 -5.49 11.00 2.23
CA VAL A 115 -5.80 12.39 2.54
C VAL A 115 -5.45 13.30 1.37
N CYS A 116 -4.27 13.14 0.74
CA CYS A 116 -3.91 13.89 -0.47
C CYS A 116 -4.90 13.65 -1.63
N SER A 117 -5.37 12.41 -1.81
CA SER A 117 -6.40 12.07 -2.81
C SER A 117 -7.72 12.79 -2.57
N LEU A 118 -8.24 12.74 -1.33
CA LEU A 118 -9.48 13.44 -0.95
C LEU A 118 -9.36 14.96 -1.14
N ARG A 119 -8.18 15.53 -0.85
CA ARG A 119 -7.89 16.94 -1.07
C ARG A 119 -7.82 17.31 -2.55
N ALA A 120 -7.25 16.46 -3.38
CA ALA A 120 -7.27 16.62 -4.83
C ALA A 120 -8.72 16.61 -5.35
N ALA A 121 -9.55 15.65 -4.93
CA ALA A 121 -10.98 15.63 -5.28
C ALA A 121 -11.70 16.91 -4.84
N ARG A 122 -11.46 17.37 -3.60
CA ARG A 122 -12.04 18.61 -3.08
C ARG A 122 -11.59 19.84 -3.88
N SER A 123 -10.33 19.91 -4.29
CA SER A 123 -9.79 21.01 -5.10
C SER A 123 -10.43 21.05 -6.49
N LEU A 124 -10.63 19.88 -7.11
CA LEU A 124 -11.29 19.77 -8.41
C LEU A 124 -12.77 20.20 -8.33
N VAL A 125 -13.49 19.73 -7.31
CA VAL A 125 -14.91 20.08 -7.11
C VAL A 125 -15.09 21.55 -6.72
N ALA A 126 -14.31 22.06 -5.76
CA ALA A 126 -14.42 23.44 -5.30
C ALA A 126 -13.98 24.45 -6.36
N GLY A 127 -13.07 24.07 -7.26
CA GLY A 127 -12.69 24.88 -8.42
C GLY A 127 -13.72 24.90 -9.55
N GLY A 128 -14.78 24.09 -9.46
CA GLY A 128 -15.84 24.03 -10.48
C GLY A 128 -15.38 23.50 -11.83
N PHE A 129 -14.32 22.69 -11.86
CA PHE A 129 -13.77 22.16 -13.12
C PHE A 129 -14.70 21.10 -13.71
N THR A 130 -15.30 21.41 -14.86
CA THR A 130 -16.10 20.45 -15.65
C THR A 130 -15.23 19.54 -16.52
N ASP A 131 -13.99 19.96 -16.80
CA ASP A 131 -12.97 19.20 -17.51
C ASP A 131 -11.68 19.23 -16.69
N VAL A 132 -11.37 18.12 -16.02
CA VAL A 132 -10.19 18.01 -15.15
C VAL A 132 -8.90 17.73 -15.92
N SER A 133 -8.96 17.56 -17.25
CA SER A 133 -7.77 17.43 -18.10
C SER A 133 -7.04 18.77 -18.29
N ARG A 134 -7.71 19.88 -17.98
CA ARG A 134 -7.19 21.23 -18.15
C ARG A 134 -6.00 21.50 -17.22
N PRO A 135 -4.98 22.25 -17.68
CA PRO A 135 -3.84 22.63 -16.83
C PRO A 135 -4.25 23.33 -15.53
N ASP A 136 -5.29 24.17 -15.55
CA ASP A 136 -5.76 24.90 -14.37
C ASP A 136 -6.26 23.96 -13.25
N ALA A 137 -6.86 22.82 -13.63
CA ALA A 137 -7.30 21.80 -12.68
C ALA A 137 -6.08 21.17 -11.97
N ARG A 138 -5.04 20.82 -12.75
CA ARG A 138 -3.76 20.31 -12.19
C ARG A 138 -3.07 21.37 -11.33
N ALA A 139 -3.07 22.64 -11.76
CA ALA A 139 -2.50 23.75 -11.00
C ALA A 139 -3.19 23.94 -9.64
N ALA A 140 -4.52 23.88 -9.60
CA ALA A 140 -5.30 23.97 -8.37
C ALA A 140 -4.96 22.83 -7.41
N VAL A 141 -4.95 21.59 -7.89
CA VAL A 141 -4.59 20.40 -7.09
C VAL A 141 -3.16 20.49 -6.57
N MET A 142 -2.19 20.83 -7.42
CA MET A 142 -0.78 20.92 -7.00
C MET A 142 -0.55 22.06 -6.00
N SER A 143 -1.23 23.19 -6.13
CA SER A 143 -1.16 24.29 -5.15
C SER A 143 -1.71 23.87 -3.80
N ASP A 144 -2.85 23.16 -3.79
CA ASP A 144 -3.42 22.64 -2.55
C ASP A 144 -2.51 21.59 -1.90
N TYR A 145 -1.95 20.68 -2.69
CA TYR A 145 -0.98 19.69 -2.23
C TYR A 145 0.25 20.35 -1.58
N VAL A 146 0.86 21.36 -2.22
CA VAL A 146 1.98 22.12 -1.63
C VAL A 146 1.55 22.80 -0.33
N ARG A 147 0.42 23.51 -0.32
CA ARG A 147 -0.08 24.20 0.87
C ARG A 147 -0.31 23.22 2.02
N PHE A 148 -0.99 22.12 1.75
CA PHE A 148 -1.32 21.10 2.74
C PHE A 148 -0.08 20.49 3.37
N MET A 149 0.85 20.01 2.56
CA MET A 149 2.06 19.33 3.04
C MET A 149 2.99 20.26 3.81
N THR A 150 3.01 21.55 3.45
CA THR A 150 3.88 22.57 4.06
C THR A 150 3.24 23.33 5.22
N THR A 151 1.98 23.06 5.56
CA THR A 151 1.31 23.66 6.72
C THR A 151 1.55 22.79 7.97
N PRO A 152 2.16 23.32 9.05
CA PRO A 152 2.27 22.61 10.32
C PRO A 152 0.91 22.19 10.88
N GLY A 153 0.82 20.97 11.42
CA GLY A 153 -0.42 20.45 12.02
C GLY A 153 -1.54 20.11 11.03
N SER A 154 -1.27 20.11 9.72
CA SER A 154 -2.29 19.77 8.71
C SER A 154 -2.69 18.29 8.68
N HIS A 155 -1.84 17.41 9.20
CA HIS A 155 -2.09 15.98 9.31
C HIS A 155 -1.24 15.32 10.42
N ASN A 156 -1.70 14.16 10.91
CA ASN A 156 -1.05 13.44 12.01
C ASN A 156 -0.18 12.27 11.57
N ASP A 157 -0.17 11.90 10.29
CA ASP A 157 0.68 10.81 9.79
C ASP A 157 2.19 11.06 9.99
N THR A 158 2.94 10.03 10.39
CA THR A 158 4.38 10.05 10.60
C THR A 158 5.14 9.66 9.32
N TYR A 159 4.48 9.05 8.34
CA TYR A 159 5.13 8.58 7.12
C TYR A 159 4.71 9.39 5.90
N ALA A 160 5.70 9.67 5.04
CA ALA A 160 5.49 10.18 3.70
C ALA A 160 6.35 9.35 2.75
N GLU A 161 5.76 8.81 1.68
CA GLU A 161 6.47 8.01 0.69
C GLU A 161 7.61 8.78 -0.03
N SER A 162 8.47 8.01 -0.71
CA SER A 162 9.63 8.54 -1.44
C SER A 162 9.26 9.64 -2.44
N PHE A 163 8.11 9.56 -3.11
CA PHE A 163 7.69 10.58 -4.08
C PHE A 163 7.36 11.92 -3.42
N HIS A 164 6.73 11.92 -2.23
CA HIS A 164 6.48 13.14 -1.47
C HIS A 164 7.81 13.82 -1.10
N ARG A 165 8.73 13.06 -0.49
CA ARG A 165 10.03 13.58 -0.07
C ARG A 165 10.85 14.08 -1.25
N SER A 166 10.88 13.32 -2.35
CA SER A 166 11.54 13.72 -3.61
C SER A 166 10.92 14.98 -4.23
N PHE A 167 9.61 15.16 -4.16
CA PHE A 167 8.96 16.38 -4.65
C PHE A 167 9.39 17.60 -3.82
N PHE A 168 9.33 17.50 -2.49
CA PHE A 168 9.68 18.62 -1.61
C PHE A 168 11.17 18.90 -1.55
N ALA A 169 12.01 17.89 -1.78
CA ALA A 169 13.45 18.05 -1.90
C ALA A 169 13.84 18.94 -3.08
N ASP A 170 13.09 18.90 -4.19
CA ASP A 170 13.29 19.80 -5.34
C ASP A 170 12.53 21.13 -5.15
N TRP A 171 11.34 21.09 -4.54
CA TRP A 171 10.51 22.29 -4.33
C TRP A 171 11.17 23.29 -3.38
N GLN A 172 11.93 22.81 -2.39
CA GLN A 172 12.53 23.66 -1.35
C GLN A 172 13.47 24.76 -1.88
N ASP A 173 14.01 24.60 -3.10
CA ASP A 173 14.97 25.53 -3.70
C ASP A 173 14.29 26.81 -4.19
N SER A 174 13.04 26.71 -4.67
CA SER A 174 12.30 27.84 -5.27
C SER A 174 11.00 28.20 -4.56
N ARG A 175 10.46 27.26 -3.77
CA ARG A 175 9.25 27.40 -2.94
C ARG A 175 8.06 28.11 -3.60
N PRO A 176 7.68 27.76 -4.85
CA PRO A 176 6.51 28.37 -5.49
C PRO A 176 5.24 28.04 -4.70
N THR A 177 4.33 29.02 -4.60
CA THR A 177 3.06 28.87 -3.84
C THR A 177 1.82 29.15 -4.68
N SER A 178 1.89 30.02 -5.69
CA SER A 178 0.75 30.29 -6.58
C SER A 178 0.48 29.10 -7.50
N PRO A 179 -0.79 28.80 -7.85
CA PRO A 179 -1.14 27.64 -8.69
C PRO A 179 -0.33 27.53 -9.98
N ARG A 180 -0.20 28.63 -10.72
CA ARG A 180 0.57 28.67 -11.97
C ARG A 180 2.06 28.38 -11.76
N GLN A 181 2.68 28.97 -10.74
CA GLN A 181 4.11 28.75 -10.47
C GLN A 181 4.37 27.33 -9.99
N VAL A 182 3.49 26.76 -9.16
CA VAL A 182 3.61 25.38 -8.68
C VAL A 182 3.50 24.40 -9.85
N LEU A 183 2.55 24.61 -10.77
CA LEU A 183 2.42 23.76 -11.95
C LEU A 183 3.67 23.85 -12.84
N LEU A 184 4.14 25.05 -13.16
CA LEU A 184 5.35 25.24 -13.98
C LEU A 184 6.58 24.59 -13.35
N PHE A 185 6.73 24.69 -12.03
CA PHE A 185 7.77 23.99 -11.28
C PHE A 185 7.64 22.47 -11.44
N ALA A 186 6.45 21.92 -11.22
CA ALA A 186 6.21 20.48 -11.28
C ALA A 186 6.41 19.91 -12.69
N GLU A 187 5.99 20.64 -13.73
CA GLU A 187 6.21 20.27 -15.14
C GLU A 187 7.70 20.30 -15.50
N LYS A 188 8.44 21.33 -15.08
CA LYS A 188 9.90 21.41 -15.29
C LYS A 188 10.62 20.27 -14.58
N ARG A 189 10.27 20.00 -13.32
CA ARG A 189 10.79 18.88 -12.53
C ARG A 189 10.51 17.55 -13.21
N SER A 190 9.28 17.35 -13.66
CA SER A 190 8.83 16.13 -14.33
C SER A 190 9.62 15.88 -15.61
N LYS A 191 9.72 16.88 -16.49
CA LYS A 191 10.48 16.80 -17.74
C LYS A 191 11.94 16.42 -17.49
N LEU A 192 12.59 17.06 -16.51
CA LEU A 192 13.98 16.76 -16.15
C LEU A 192 14.15 15.30 -15.70
N LYS A 193 13.31 14.83 -14.76
CA LYS A 193 13.43 13.47 -14.21
C LYS A 193 13.09 12.39 -15.24
N LEU A 194 12.09 12.61 -16.09
CA LEU A 194 11.74 11.70 -17.18
C LEU A 194 12.81 11.63 -18.27
N SER A 195 13.61 12.67 -18.45
CA SER A 195 14.74 12.68 -19.39
C SER A 195 16.01 12.00 -18.87
N SER A 196 16.05 11.59 -17.59
CA SER A 196 17.22 10.95 -17.01
C SER A 196 17.45 9.55 -17.61
N SER A 197 18.70 9.26 -18.01
CA SER A 197 19.11 7.90 -18.40
C SER A 197 19.07 6.91 -17.23
N PHE A 198 19.09 7.43 -15.99
CA PHE A 198 18.99 6.65 -14.76
C PHE A 198 17.78 7.18 -13.97
N PRO A 199 16.55 6.73 -14.30
CA PRO A 199 15.36 7.18 -13.60
C PRO A 199 15.39 6.68 -12.15
N ASP A 200 14.89 7.51 -11.23
CA ASP A 200 14.81 7.15 -9.81
C ASP A 200 13.74 6.07 -9.61
N GLY A 201 14.19 4.82 -9.41
CA GLY A 201 13.30 3.67 -9.22
C GLY A 201 12.38 3.79 -8.00
N GLN A 202 12.65 4.69 -7.05
CA GLN A 202 11.78 4.95 -5.90
C GLN A 202 10.53 5.76 -6.26
N LEU A 203 10.46 6.30 -7.49
CA LEU A 203 9.29 6.98 -8.03
C LEU A 203 8.37 6.04 -8.83
N ASP A 204 8.83 4.82 -9.13
CA ASP A 204 7.98 3.71 -9.56
C ASP A 204 7.31 3.08 -8.33
N ALA A 205 6.35 3.80 -7.76
CA ALA A 205 5.71 3.42 -6.52
C ALA A 205 4.18 3.40 -6.63
N ILE A 206 3.54 2.44 -5.95
CA ILE A 206 2.08 2.28 -5.92
C ILE A 206 1.32 3.49 -5.35
N GLY A 207 1.99 4.36 -4.60
CA GLY A 207 1.47 5.66 -4.14
C GLY A 207 0.98 6.58 -5.27
N CYS A 208 1.27 6.25 -6.54
CA CYS A 208 0.72 6.94 -7.70
C CYS A 208 -0.80 6.77 -7.88
N LEU A 209 -1.37 5.62 -7.50
CA LEU A 209 -2.80 5.33 -7.68
C LEU A 209 -3.74 6.23 -6.85
N PRO A 210 -3.52 6.47 -5.54
CA PRO A 210 -4.33 7.43 -4.77
C PRO A 210 -4.37 8.79 -5.45
N MET A 211 -3.24 9.24 -5.99
CA MET A 211 -3.09 10.58 -6.54
C MET A 211 -3.89 10.79 -7.83
N ILE A 212 -4.09 9.75 -8.64
CA ILE A 212 -4.80 9.84 -9.92
C ILE A 212 -6.31 9.61 -9.81
N LEU A 213 -6.77 9.03 -8.70
CA LEU A 213 -8.17 8.62 -8.56
C LEU A 213 -9.19 9.74 -8.79
N PRO A 214 -9.00 10.93 -8.20
CA PRO A 214 -9.93 12.03 -8.43
C PRO A 214 -10.04 12.42 -9.91
N PHE A 215 -8.97 12.30 -10.68
CA PHE A 215 -8.97 12.61 -12.11
C PHE A 215 -9.77 11.59 -12.92
N ILE A 216 -9.78 10.31 -12.54
CA ILE A 216 -10.63 9.31 -13.20
C ILE A 216 -12.07 9.42 -12.71
N LEU A 217 -12.29 9.43 -11.39
CA LEU A 217 -13.63 9.42 -10.78
C LEU A 217 -14.45 10.65 -11.17
N LEU A 218 -13.85 11.84 -11.18
CA LEU A 218 -14.54 13.08 -11.57
C LEU A 218 -14.63 13.26 -13.09
N SER A 219 -13.97 12.39 -13.87
CA SER A 219 -14.11 12.29 -15.33
C SER A 219 -15.00 11.12 -15.76
N ALA A 220 -15.79 10.53 -14.87
CA ALA A 220 -16.59 9.34 -15.20
C ALA A 220 -17.60 9.55 -16.35
N SER A 221 -17.99 10.79 -16.62
CA SER A 221 -18.85 11.16 -17.77
C SER A 221 -18.08 11.55 -19.03
N ALA A 222 -16.76 11.73 -18.94
CA ALA A 222 -15.91 11.96 -20.10
C ALA A 222 -15.63 10.63 -20.83
N ASN A 223 -15.14 10.70 -22.05
CA ASN A 223 -14.65 9.51 -22.74
C ASN A 223 -13.39 8.95 -22.02
N GLU A 224 -13.15 7.65 -22.19
CA GLU A 224 -12.07 6.92 -21.50
C GLU A 224 -10.70 7.59 -21.72
N GLU A 225 -10.36 7.93 -22.97
CA GLU A 225 -9.04 8.47 -23.31
C GLU A 225 -8.81 9.83 -22.64
N GLN A 226 -9.81 10.71 -22.60
CA GLN A 226 -9.72 11.99 -21.90
C GLN A 226 -9.51 11.79 -20.39
N ALA A 227 -10.27 10.89 -19.76
CA ALA A 227 -10.15 10.60 -18.33
C ALA A 227 -8.75 10.04 -17.99
N VAL A 228 -8.31 9.04 -18.75
CA VAL A 228 -7.02 8.37 -18.55
C VAL A 228 -5.86 9.31 -18.84
N SER A 229 -5.93 10.10 -19.91
CA SER A 229 -4.92 11.12 -20.23
C SER A 229 -4.80 12.17 -19.12
N ALA A 230 -5.91 12.64 -18.54
CA ALA A 230 -5.88 13.57 -17.41
C ALA A 230 -5.14 12.99 -16.20
N ALA A 231 -5.41 11.73 -15.85
CA ALA A 231 -4.73 11.01 -14.78
C ALA A 231 -3.23 10.80 -15.07
N VAL A 232 -2.87 10.39 -16.30
CA VAL A 232 -1.48 10.19 -16.72
C VAL A 232 -0.69 11.50 -16.71
N GLU A 233 -1.26 12.60 -17.18
CA GLU A 233 -0.58 13.89 -17.14
C GLU A 233 -0.39 14.39 -15.71
N PHE A 234 -1.37 14.18 -14.83
CA PHE A 234 -1.22 14.54 -13.42
C PHE A 234 -0.17 13.68 -12.70
N VAL A 235 -0.16 12.37 -12.93
CA VAL A 235 0.77 11.48 -12.21
C VAL A 235 2.22 11.78 -12.52
N LYS A 236 2.54 12.22 -13.75
CA LYS A 236 3.89 12.63 -14.14
C LYS A 236 4.42 13.79 -13.28
N LEU A 237 3.55 14.64 -12.72
CA LEU A 237 3.95 15.75 -11.86
C LEU A 237 4.47 15.29 -10.49
N THR A 238 3.95 14.17 -9.98
CA THR A 238 4.27 13.63 -8.65
C THR A 238 5.25 12.46 -8.73
N HIS A 239 5.04 11.56 -9.69
CA HIS A 239 5.80 10.32 -9.93
C HIS A 239 6.44 10.30 -11.33
N PRO A 240 7.41 11.20 -11.63
CA PRO A 240 8.07 11.23 -12.93
C PRO A 240 9.03 10.04 -13.09
N HIS A 241 8.48 8.90 -13.48
CA HIS A 241 9.21 7.68 -13.82
C HIS A 241 8.68 7.09 -15.14
N PRO A 242 9.52 6.62 -16.07
CA PRO A 242 9.09 6.18 -17.40
C PRO A 242 8.04 5.06 -17.41
N LYS A 243 8.03 4.17 -16.41
CA LYS A 243 7.07 3.05 -16.32
C LYS A 243 5.70 3.45 -15.77
N VAL A 244 5.63 4.49 -14.95
CA VAL A 244 4.39 4.84 -14.21
C VAL A 244 3.21 5.19 -15.14
N PRO A 245 3.38 5.96 -16.24
CA PRO A 245 2.29 6.25 -17.18
C PRO A 245 1.56 5.01 -17.71
N GLU A 246 2.29 3.94 -18.00
CA GLU A 246 1.72 2.69 -18.52
C GLU A 246 0.82 2.03 -17.46
N TYR A 247 1.32 1.88 -16.23
CA TYR A 247 0.56 1.28 -15.13
C TYR A 247 -0.68 2.08 -14.75
N VAL A 248 -0.56 3.41 -14.75
CA VAL A 248 -1.70 4.32 -14.51
C VAL A 248 -2.72 4.22 -15.64
N SER A 249 -2.29 4.00 -16.87
CA SER A 249 -3.20 3.78 -17.99
C SER A 249 -3.98 2.47 -17.85
N ILE A 250 -3.31 1.37 -17.45
CA ILE A 250 -3.97 0.07 -17.20
C ILE A 250 -5.02 0.21 -16.08
N TYR A 251 -4.64 0.83 -14.95
CA TYR A 251 -5.55 1.05 -13.83
C TYR A 251 -6.71 1.98 -14.20
N GLY A 252 -6.40 3.12 -14.84
CA GLY A 252 -7.37 4.14 -15.23
C GLY A 252 -8.44 3.62 -16.18
N ARG A 253 -8.05 2.80 -17.17
CA ARG A 253 -9.00 2.18 -18.11
C ARG A 253 -9.94 1.19 -17.41
N ALA A 254 -9.39 0.29 -16.59
CA ALA A 254 -10.21 -0.64 -15.82
C ALA A 254 -11.19 0.08 -14.88
N LEU A 255 -10.73 1.13 -14.18
CA LEU A 255 -11.59 1.95 -13.33
C LEU A 255 -12.66 2.69 -14.14
N HIS A 256 -12.30 3.36 -15.23
CA HIS A 256 -13.26 4.09 -16.05
C HIS A 256 -14.34 3.16 -16.63
N ALA A 257 -13.93 1.99 -17.16
CA ALA A 257 -14.86 0.98 -17.66
C ALA A 257 -15.81 0.47 -16.57
N THR A 258 -15.31 0.19 -15.36
CA THR A 258 -16.15 -0.27 -14.23
C THR A 258 -17.11 0.82 -13.74
N LEU A 259 -16.72 2.11 -13.74
CA LEU A 259 -17.63 3.23 -13.49
C LEU A 259 -18.75 3.33 -14.55
N GLY A 260 -18.43 2.95 -15.79
CA GLY A 260 -19.38 2.80 -16.89
C GLY A 260 -20.27 1.55 -16.81
N GLY A 261 -20.08 0.70 -15.79
CA GLY A 261 -20.86 -0.51 -15.56
C GLY A 261 -20.26 -1.80 -16.12
N ALA A 262 -19.00 -1.80 -16.56
CA ALA A 262 -18.29 -3.02 -16.95
C ALA A 262 -18.04 -3.94 -15.74
N CYS A 263 -18.01 -5.25 -15.98
CA CYS A 263 -17.75 -6.25 -14.94
C CYS A 263 -16.34 -6.11 -14.38
N VAL A 264 -16.23 -5.91 -13.07
CA VAL A 264 -14.95 -5.80 -12.33
C VAL A 264 -14.05 -7.00 -12.58
N ARG A 265 -14.62 -8.21 -12.50
CA ARG A 265 -13.86 -9.45 -12.67
C ARG A 265 -13.21 -9.55 -14.05
N GLN A 266 -13.95 -9.19 -15.10
CA GLN A 266 -13.45 -9.18 -16.47
C GLN A 266 -12.39 -8.10 -16.70
N GLN A 267 -12.59 -6.90 -16.14
CA GLN A 267 -11.61 -5.81 -16.25
C GLN A 267 -10.32 -6.15 -15.47
N ALA A 268 -10.44 -6.80 -14.32
CA ALA A 268 -9.31 -7.30 -13.56
C ALA A 268 -8.53 -8.39 -14.31
N GLU A 269 -9.22 -9.36 -14.93
CA GLU A 269 -8.58 -10.35 -15.80
C GLU A 269 -7.83 -9.67 -16.97
N HIS A 270 -8.48 -8.73 -17.66
CA HIS A 270 -7.86 -8.02 -18.78
C HIS A 270 -6.58 -7.31 -18.34
N ALA A 271 -6.63 -6.59 -17.23
CA ALA A 271 -5.45 -5.92 -16.68
C ALA A 271 -4.34 -6.89 -16.26
N LEU A 272 -4.68 -8.03 -15.65
CA LEU A 272 -3.72 -9.08 -15.30
C LEU A 272 -3.02 -9.68 -16.53
N ARG A 273 -3.73 -9.79 -17.66
CA ARG A 273 -3.15 -10.21 -18.94
C ARG A 273 -2.18 -9.14 -19.47
N SER A 274 -2.55 -7.87 -19.42
CA SER A 274 -1.65 -6.76 -19.79
C SER A 274 -0.39 -6.69 -18.92
N LEU A 275 -0.47 -7.14 -17.66
CA LEU A 275 0.65 -7.18 -16.72
C LEU A 275 1.47 -8.47 -16.79
N ASP A 276 1.08 -9.41 -17.66
CA ASP A 276 1.70 -10.73 -17.79
C ASP A 276 1.68 -11.53 -16.47
N ALA A 277 0.57 -11.42 -15.73
CA ALA A 277 0.37 -12.01 -14.41
C ALA A 277 -0.84 -12.97 -14.35
N TRP A 278 -1.64 -13.06 -15.41
CA TRP A 278 -2.89 -13.82 -15.43
C TRP A 278 -2.71 -15.31 -15.14
N ASP A 279 -1.77 -15.98 -15.81
CA ASP A 279 -1.60 -17.44 -15.67
C ASP A 279 -1.18 -17.83 -14.26
N THR A 280 -0.26 -17.05 -13.66
CA THR A 280 0.12 -17.15 -12.25
C THR A 280 -1.10 -16.96 -11.34
N CYS A 281 -1.86 -15.88 -11.54
CA CYS A 281 -3.04 -15.57 -10.73
C CYS A 281 -4.10 -16.68 -10.83
N GLN A 282 -4.37 -17.18 -12.03
CA GLN A 282 -5.33 -18.23 -12.30
C GLN A 282 -4.96 -19.53 -11.56
N SER A 283 -3.68 -19.87 -11.46
CA SER A 283 -3.21 -21.02 -10.66
C SER A 283 -3.57 -20.85 -9.18
N TYR A 284 -3.32 -19.67 -8.60
CA TYR A 284 -3.69 -19.38 -7.22
C TYR A 284 -5.21 -19.35 -7.00
N SER A 285 -5.99 -18.80 -7.94
CA SER A 285 -7.47 -18.83 -7.88
C SER A 285 -8.01 -20.26 -7.84
N ARG A 286 -7.50 -21.16 -8.68
CA ARG A 286 -7.87 -22.60 -8.67
C ARG A 286 -7.50 -23.27 -7.35
N LYS A 287 -6.38 -22.89 -6.74
CA LYS A 287 -5.96 -23.40 -5.43
C LYS A 287 -6.86 -22.87 -4.31
N ALA A 288 -7.18 -21.58 -4.32
CA ALA A 288 -8.03 -20.93 -3.32
C ALA A 288 -9.46 -21.50 -3.33
N ALA A 289 -9.99 -21.83 -4.52
CA ALA A 289 -11.31 -22.44 -4.70
C ALA A 289 -11.47 -23.82 -4.03
N ARG A 290 -10.37 -24.48 -3.64
CA ARG A 290 -10.40 -25.77 -2.92
C ARG A 290 -10.70 -25.62 -1.44
N PHE A 291 -10.70 -24.39 -0.91
CA PHE A 291 -10.89 -24.09 0.50
C PHE A 291 -12.13 -23.23 0.74
N PRO A 292 -12.83 -23.38 1.88
CA PRO A 292 -13.97 -22.53 2.22
C PRO A 292 -13.61 -21.04 2.22
N VAL A 293 -14.57 -20.17 1.83
CA VAL A 293 -14.36 -18.72 1.69
C VAL A 293 -13.75 -18.09 2.94
N SER A 294 -14.21 -18.46 4.12
CA SER A 294 -13.79 -17.90 5.41
C SER A 294 -12.65 -18.67 6.10
N SER A 295 -12.00 -19.62 5.40
CA SER A 295 -10.96 -20.47 6.00
C SER A 295 -9.59 -19.79 6.05
N GLU A 296 -8.79 -20.15 7.05
CA GLU A 296 -7.41 -19.66 7.17
C GLU A 296 -6.54 -20.20 6.03
N GLU A 297 -6.82 -21.41 5.56
CA GLU A 297 -6.15 -22.04 4.42
C GLU A 297 -6.33 -21.23 3.14
N ARG A 298 -7.55 -20.73 2.89
CA ARG A 298 -7.81 -19.86 1.73
C ARG A 298 -7.06 -18.54 1.84
N LEU A 299 -7.04 -17.93 3.03
CA LEU A 299 -6.25 -16.72 3.28
C LEU A 299 -4.76 -16.96 3.01
N LYS A 300 -4.20 -18.10 3.45
CA LYS A 300 -2.80 -18.48 3.18
C LYS A 300 -2.50 -18.59 1.69
N VAL A 301 -3.45 -19.07 0.88
CA VAL A 301 -3.30 -19.09 -0.58
C VAL A 301 -3.21 -17.67 -1.14
N HIS A 302 -4.08 -16.74 -0.71
CA HIS A 302 -4.04 -15.35 -1.15
C HIS A 302 -2.78 -14.62 -0.67
N GLN A 303 -2.33 -14.85 0.57
CA GLN A 303 -1.05 -14.37 1.09
C GLN A 303 0.13 -14.87 0.23
N SER A 304 0.12 -16.16 -0.14
CA SER A 304 1.15 -16.74 -1.02
C SER A 304 1.14 -16.11 -2.41
N ALA A 305 -0.05 -15.86 -2.98
CA ALA A 305 -0.22 -15.23 -4.28
C ALA A 305 0.34 -13.79 -4.28
N VAL A 306 -0.06 -12.97 -3.30
CA VAL A 306 0.43 -11.59 -3.16
C VAL A 306 1.93 -11.56 -2.90
N ASN A 307 2.46 -12.47 -2.09
CA ASN A 307 3.90 -12.59 -1.87
C ASN A 307 4.65 -12.91 -3.17
N TYR A 308 4.13 -13.85 -3.97
CA TYR A 308 4.74 -14.26 -5.23
C TYR A 308 4.71 -13.16 -6.30
N LEU A 309 3.62 -12.39 -6.38
CA LEU A 309 3.49 -11.27 -7.32
C LEU A 309 4.45 -10.10 -7.00
N GLY A 310 5.22 -10.23 -5.90
CA GLY A 310 6.18 -9.28 -5.37
C GLY A 310 5.55 -8.54 -4.19
N LEU A 311 6.32 -8.32 -3.10
CA LEU A 311 5.96 -7.60 -1.86
C LEU A 311 6.39 -6.11 -1.79
N ALA A 312 7.25 -5.68 -2.71
CA ALA A 312 7.90 -4.36 -2.67
C ALA A 312 7.10 -3.25 -3.39
N CYS A 313 7.26 -1.99 -2.98
CA CYS A 313 6.49 -0.82 -3.46
C CYS A 313 6.40 -0.60 -4.99
N TYR A 314 7.12 -1.36 -5.82
CA TYR A 314 7.10 -1.27 -7.28
C TYR A 314 5.71 -1.48 -7.87
N THR A 315 5.35 -0.62 -8.82
CA THR A 315 3.97 -0.50 -9.31
C THR A 315 3.48 -1.78 -9.99
N LYS A 316 4.33 -2.51 -10.76
CA LYS A 316 3.91 -3.73 -11.46
C LYS A 316 3.36 -4.81 -10.51
N GLY A 317 4.16 -5.23 -9.52
CA GLY A 317 3.77 -6.30 -8.60
C GLY A 317 2.59 -5.91 -7.71
N ALA A 318 2.58 -4.65 -7.28
CA ALA A 318 1.48 -4.05 -6.53
C ALA A 318 0.16 -4.08 -7.32
N LEU A 319 0.22 -3.68 -8.60
CA LEU A 319 -0.93 -3.61 -9.48
C LEU A 319 -1.43 -5.02 -9.87
N SER A 320 -0.52 -5.98 -10.06
CA SER A 320 -0.90 -7.39 -10.24
C SER A 320 -1.63 -7.94 -9.01
N SER A 321 -1.12 -7.68 -7.80
CA SER A 321 -1.77 -8.08 -6.54
C SER A 321 -3.12 -7.40 -6.34
N LEU A 322 -3.25 -6.15 -6.77
CA LEU A 322 -4.49 -5.38 -6.77
C LEU A 322 -5.54 -6.05 -7.65
N PHE A 323 -5.22 -6.29 -8.92
CA PHE A 323 -6.18 -6.90 -9.84
C PHE A 323 -6.47 -8.37 -9.52
N TYR A 324 -5.52 -9.10 -8.97
CA TYR A 324 -5.77 -10.44 -8.45
C TYR A 324 -6.87 -10.43 -7.37
N LEU A 325 -6.73 -9.57 -6.36
CA LEU A 325 -7.73 -9.48 -5.29
C LEU A 325 -9.06 -8.89 -5.80
N ALA A 326 -9.03 -7.92 -6.72
CA ALA A 326 -10.25 -7.42 -7.35
C ALA A 326 -10.98 -8.51 -8.17
N HIS A 327 -10.25 -9.41 -8.82
CA HIS A 327 -10.82 -10.55 -9.53
C HIS A 327 -11.44 -11.57 -8.55
N GLU A 328 -10.73 -11.93 -7.49
CA GLU A 328 -11.18 -12.93 -6.51
C GLU A 328 -12.37 -12.45 -5.66
N PHE A 329 -12.42 -11.16 -5.35
CA PHE A 329 -13.39 -10.55 -4.44
C PHE A 329 -14.29 -9.52 -5.13
N HIS A 330 -14.51 -9.67 -6.44
CA HIS A 330 -15.30 -8.75 -7.28
C HIS A 330 -16.73 -8.49 -6.75
N ASP A 331 -17.28 -9.42 -5.99
CA ASP A 331 -18.63 -9.41 -5.39
C ASP A 331 -18.62 -9.36 -3.85
N ASP A 332 -17.45 -9.27 -3.21
CA ASP A 332 -17.26 -9.20 -1.75
C ASP A 332 -16.19 -8.18 -1.35
N VAL A 333 -16.58 -6.90 -1.38
CA VAL A 333 -15.71 -5.76 -1.04
C VAL A 333 -15.10 -5.91 0.36
N ARG A 334 -15.91 -6.32 1.34
CA ARG A 334 -15.47 -6.43 2.73
C ARG A 334 -14.46 -7.57 2.89
N GLY A 335 -14.75 -8.74 2.35
CA GLY A 335 -13.82 -9.87 2.35
C GLY A 335 -12.53 -9.51 1.66
N GLY A 336 -12.60 -8.84 0.51
CA GLY A 336 -11.43 -8.37 -0.20
C GLY A 336 -10.57 -7.38 0.60
N ILE A 337 -11.17 -6.37 1.26
CA ILE A 337 -10.44 -5.41 2.09
C ILE A 337 -9.71 -6.13 3.22
N LEU A 338 -10.39 -7.06 3.91
CA LEU A 338 -9.81 -7.81 5.01
C LEU A 338 -8.73 -8.79 4.54
N THR A 339 -8.93 -9.47 3.41
CA THR A 339 -7.89 -10.32 2.82
C THR A 339 -6.68 -9.49 2.41
N ASN A 340 -6.88 -8.35 1.74
CA ASN A 340 -5.79 -7.43 1.41
C ASN A 340 -5.00 -7.01 2.65
N THR A 341 -5.72 -6.54 3.68
CA THR A 341 -5.14 -6.10 4.95
C THR A 341 -4.26 -7.21 5.53
N ASN A 342 -4.78 -8.43 5.60
CA ASN A 342 -4.06 -9.57 6.15
C ASN A 342 -3.00 -10.19 5.21
N CYS A 343 -2.83 -9.66 3.99
CA CYS A 343 -1.67 -9.98 3.15
C CYS A 343 -0.42 -9.17 3.52
N GLY A 344 -0.57 -8.07 4.27
CA GLY A 344 0.56 -7.24 4.72
C GLY A 344 1.37 -6.58 3.58
N GLY A 345 2.65 -6.35 3.84
CA GLY A 345 3.63 -5.76 2.94
C GLY A 345 3.46 -4.24 2.74
N SER A 346 4.14 -3.70 1.73
CA SER A 346 3.98 -2.30 1.32
C SER A 346 2.63 -2.02 0.63
N TYR A 347 1.74 -3.02 0.54
CA TYR A 347 0.50 -2.97 -0.24
C TYR A 347 -0.78 -2.99 0.58
N THR A 348 -0.71 -2.45 1.79
CA THR A 348 -1.84 -1.81 2.43
C THR A 348 -2.21 -0.53 1.66
N SER A 349 -2.34 -0.66 0.34
CA SER A 349 -2.79 0.36 -0.57
C SER A 349 -4.32 0.27 -0.55
N PRO A 350 -5.01 1.39 -0.30
CA PRO A 350 -6.47 1.47 -0.20
C PRO A 350 -7.24 1.01 -1.44
N PHE A 351 -6.54 0.74 -2.53
CA PHE A 351 -7.09 0.82 -3.88
C PHE A 351 -7.48 -0.50 -4.49
N LYS A 352 -7.55 -1.56 -3.67
CA LYS A 352 -7.85 -2.91 -4.14
C LYS A 352 -9.30 -3.19 -4.52
N PHE A 353 -10.19 -2.20 -4.45
CA PHE A 353 -11.59 -2.39 -4.79
C PHE A 353 -12.10 -1.36 -5.79
N LEU A 354 -12.01 -1.75 -7.06
CA LEU A 354 -13.07 -1.44 -8.02
C LEU A 354 -14.20 -2.41 -7.69
N THR A 355 -15.32 -1.97 -7.13
CA THR A 355 -16.51 -2.83 -7.13
C THR A 355 -17.77 -2.03 -7.45
N PHE A 356 -18.32 -2.34 -8.62
CA PHE A 356 -19.74 -2.26 -8.94
C PHE A 356 -20.18 -3.67 -9.33
N ASP A 357 -20.85 -4.34 -8.39
CA ASP A 357 -21.89 -5.32 -8.72
C ASP A 357 -22.88 -5.59 -7.57
N GLN A 358 -22.56 -5.21 -6.32
CA GLN A 358 -23.41 -5.53 -5.17
C GLN A 358 -24.79 -4.81 -5.11
N PHE A 359 -25.09 -3.87 -6.01
CA PHE A 359 -26.41 -3.21 -6.04
C PHE A 359 -27.30 -3.54 -7.24
N ARG A 360 -26.84 -4.34 -8.21
CA ARG A 360 -27.70 -4.76 -9.33
C ARG A 360 -28.44 -6.07 -9.05
N THR A 361 -27.93 -6.91 -8.14
CA THR A 361 -28.50 -8.24 -7.84
C THR A 361 -29.25 -8.35 -6.50
N ASN A 362 -29.24 -7.33 -5.64
CA ASN A 362 -29.92 -7.39 -4.32
C ASN A 362 -31.12 -6.44 -4.12
N MET A 363 -31.79 -6.04 -5.21
CA MET A 363 -33.15 -5.45 -5.14
C MET A 363 -34.24 -6.36 -5.74
N ALA A 364 -34.07 -7.67 -5.60
CA ALA A 364 -35.14 -8.65 -5.84
C ALA A 364 -35.47 -9.53 -4.62
N SER A 365 -34.80 -9.37 -3.47
CA SER A 365 -34.96 -10.34 -2.35
C SER A 365 -34.99 -9.79 -0.92
N VAL A 366 -34.83 -8.48 -0.67
CA VAL A 366 -34.87 -7.96 0.72
C VAL A 366 -36.20 -7.29 1.03
N ASN A 367 -36.96 -7.92 1.92
CA ASN A 367 -38.30 -7.51 2.35
C ASN A 367 -38.31 -6.10 2.97
N GLY A 368 -39.39 -5.35 2.74
CA GLY A 368 -39.46 -3.89 2.95
C GLY A 368 -39.30 -3.39 4.40
N GLU A 369 -39.39 -4.26 5.39
CA GLU A 369 -39.36 -3.90 6.81
C GLU A 369 -37.93 -3.73 7.36
N THR A 370 -36.97 -4.55 6.94
CA THR A 370 -35.56 -4.43 7.37
C THR A 370 -34.94 -3.12 6.88
N ARG A 371 -35.43 -2.61 5.75
CA ARG A 371 -35.01 -1.34 5.14
C ARG A 371 -35.43 -0.12 5.96
N ARG A 372 -36.56 -0.20 6.67
CA ARG A 372 -37.06 0.88 7.54
C ARG A 372 -36.30 0.92 8.87
N LEU A 373 -35.91 -0.22 9.42
CA LEU A 373 -35.17 -0.29 10.69
C LEU A 373 -33.76 0.29 10.60
N VAL A 374 -33.03 0.03 9.51
CA VAL A 374 -31.67 0.56 9.30
C VAL A 374 -31.67 2.07 9.06
N ILE A 375 -32.65 2.59 8.31
CA ILE A 375 -32.80 4.04 8.08
C ILE A 375 -33.22 4.76 9.37
N LEU A 376 -34.08 4.14 10.19
CA LEU A 376 -34.50 4.71 11.47
C LEU A 376 -33.35 4.73 12.49
N GLN A 377 -32.50 3.70 12.53
CA GLN A 377 -31.30 3.67 13.38
C GLN A 377 -30.26 4.73 12.98
N LEU A 378 -30.07 4.97 11.69
CA LEU A 378 -29.16 6.01 11.19
C LEU A 378 -29.69 7.44 11.45
N LEU A 379 -31.01 7.64 11.43
CA LEU A 379 -31.63 8.92 11.78
C LEU A 379 -31.59 9.21 13.29
N ILE A 380 -31.76 8.20 14.15
CA ILE A 380 -31.65 8.35 15.61
C ILE A 380 -30.21 8.66 16.03
N ALA A 381 -29.21 8.08 15.35
CA ALA A 381 -27.79 8.35 15.60
C ALA A 381 -27.31 9.74 15.13
N SER A 382 -28.16 10.51 14.43
CA SER A 382 -27.81 11.81 13.84
C SER A 382 -28.36 13.01 14.62
N ILE A 383 -29.03 12.81 15.77
CA ILE A 383 -29.51 13.91 16.62
C ILE A 383 -28.44 14.26 17.65
N PRO A 384 -27.85 15.47 17.63
CA PRO A 384 -26.90 15.90 18.65
C PRO A 384 -27.65 16.16 19.97
N ALA A 385 -27.39 15.35 21.00
CA ALA A 385 -27.79 15.67 22.36
C ALA A 385 -26.83 16.75 22.92
N CYS A 386 -27.09 18.00 22.59
CA CYS A 386 -26.47 19.17 23.23
C CYS A 386 -27.47 19.86 24.15
N THR A 387 -27.53 19.45 25.42
CA THR A 387 -27.95 20.30 26.54
C THR A 387 -27.19 19.93 27.81
N GLY A 388 -26.33 20.84 28.28
CA GLY A 388 -26.11 21.17 29.70
C GLY A 388 -25.38 20.18 30.64
N LEU A 389 -24.23 20.65 31.17
CA LEU A 389 -23.40 20.15 32.30
C LEU A 389 -24.18 20.03 33.66
N PRO A 390 -23.60 19.65 34.84
CA PRO A 390 -22.22 19.19 35.21
C PRO A 390 -22.12 17.96 36.19
N GLU A 391 -20.89 17.44 36.33
CA GLU A 391 -20.17 16.81 37.49
C GLU A 391 -20.83 15.81 38.47
N VAL A 392 -20.15 14.67 38.74
CA VAL A 392 -19.49 14.22 40.03
C VAL A 392 -18.92 12.78 39.85
N PRO A 393 -17.74 12.41 40.40
CA PRO A 393 -17.06 11.13 40.16
C PRO A 393 -17.31 10.09 41.26
N LEU A 394 -17.21 8.79 40.93
CA LEU A 394 -17.08 7.73 41.94
C LEU A 394 -16.02 6.68 41.58
N VAL A 395 -15.07 6.59 42.50
CA VAL A 395 -14.02 5.59 42.70
C VAL A 395 -14.64 4.31 43.29
N ALA A 396 -14.13 3.12 42.92
CA ALA A 396 -13.99 1.92 43.78
C ALA A 396 -13.65 0.67 42.92
N THR A 397 -12.37 0.27 42.84
CA THR A 397 -11.73 -0.85 43.59
C THR A 397 -12.05 -2.28 43.12
N CYS A 398 -11.00 -2.93 42.62
CA CYS A 398 -10.73 -4.39 42.54
C CYS A 398 -10.91 -5.11 43.91
N PRO A 399 -11.10 -6.46 43.96
CA PRO A 399 -9.95 -7.38 43.96
C PRO A 399 -10.11 -8.82 43.38
N VAL A 400 -9.05 -9.27 42.70
CA VAL A 400 -8.27 -10.54 42.81
C VAL A 400 -8.98 -11.87 43.20
N SER A 401 -8.85 -12.93 42.37
CA SER A 401 -8.01 -14.13 42.63
C SER A 401 -8.45 -15.44 41.94
N LEU A 402 -7.45 -16.30 41.67
CA LEU A 402 -7.43 -17.72 41.21
C LEU A 402 -7.87 -18.01 39.76
N CYS A 403 -7.12 -18.76 38.92
CA CYS A 403 -6.34 -19.96 39.22
C CYS A 403 -5.15 -20.14 38.24
N LYS A 404 -3.99 -20.52 38.81
CA LYS A 404 -2.82 -21.05 38.09
C LYS A 404 -2.99 -22.56 37.94
N THR A 405 -2.70 -23.10 36.75
CA THR A 405 -2.18 -24.47 36.58
C THR A 405 -1.15 -24.44 35.46
N GLY A 406 0.05 -24.92 35.79
CA GLY A 406 1.23 -24.88 34.94
C GLY A 406 1.21 -25.94 33.84
N LEU A 407 1.83 -25.58 32.72
CA LEU A 407 2.35 -26.52 31.73
C LEU A 407 3.69 -25.95 31.24
N PHE A 408 4.75 -26.16 32.02
CA PHE A 408 6.13 -25.90 31.59
C PHE A 408 6.92 -27.20 31.70
N VAL A 409 7.52 -27.61 30.59
CA VAL A 409 8.46 -28.74 30.49
C VAL A 409 9.84 -28.28 30.98
N SER A 410 10.59 -29.22 31.59
CA SER A 410 11.88 -28.95 32.23
C SER A 410 13.01 -28.69 31.21
N LYS A 411 13.95 -27.83 31.60
CA LYS A 411 15.02 -27.29 30.73
C LYS A 411 15.98 -28.35 30.12
N PRO A 412 16.28 -29.50 30.74
CA PRO A 412 17.13 -30.52 30.11
C PRO A 412 16.46 -31.25 28.94
N GLU A 413 15.14 -31.47 29.00
CA GLU A 413 14.37 -32.21 27.98
C GLU A 413 14.08 -31.38 26.72
N ALA A 414 14.13 -30.05 26.80
CA ALA A 414 14.04 -29.15 25.65
C ALA A 414 15.34 -29.05 24.82
N SER A 415 16.44 -29.63 25.29
CA SER A 415 17.77 -29.46 24.68
C SER A 415 18.12 -30.52 23.61
N VAL A 416 17.30 -31.57 23.44
CA VAL A 416 17.64 -32.72 22.59
C VAL A 416 17.05 -32.62 21.17
N PHE A 417 16.22 -31.61 20.88
CA PHE A 417 15.59 -31.42 19.55
C PHE A 417 16.06 -30.18 18.76
N LEU A 418 17.14 -29.53 19.19
CA LEU A 418 17.75 -28.42 18.46
C LEU A 418 19.23 -28.73 18.16
N HIS A 419 19.48 -29.64 17.23
CA HIS A 419 20.69 -29.52 16.43
C HIS A 419 20.51 -28.31 15.49
N ARG A 420 20.92 -27.13 15.98
CA ARG A 420 21.18 -25.96 15.13
C ARG A 420 22.38 -26.30 14.24
N ASN A 421 22.16 -26.44 12.93
CA ASN A 421 23.21 -26.06 12.00
C ASN A 421 23.45 -24.55 12.18
N ARG A 422 24.71 -24.17 12.41
CA ARG A 422 25.12 -22.76 12.47
C ARG A 422 24.61 -22.07 11.19
N ARG A 423 23.74 -21.07 11.33
CA ARG A 423 23.59 -20.01 10.32
C ARG A 423 24.71 -19.01 10.63
N ALA A 424 25.76 -18.97 9.82
CA ALA A 424 26.74 -17.90 9.95
C ALA A 424 26.22 -16.70 9.15
N ASN A 425 25.30 -15.93 9.73
CA ASN A 425 25.19 -14.52 9.38
C ASN A 425 25.90 -13.77 10.49
N PHE A 426 27.22 -13.62 10.37
CA PHE A 426 27.93 -12.71 11.27
C PHE A 426 27.65 -11.27 10.83
N LEU A 427 27.62 -10.36 11.80
CA LEU A 427 27.02 -9.01 11.78
C LEU A 427 27.49 -8.03 10.65
N LEU A 428 28.33 -8.46 9.71
CA LEU A 428 28.95 -7.64 8.65
C LEU A 428 29.20 -8.42 7.34
N GLU A 429 28.57 -9.59 7.16
CA GLU A 429 28.79 -10.47 6.00
C GLU A 429 28.47 -9.80 4.66
N GLU A 430 27.38 -9.03 4.59
CA GLU A 430 26.95 -8.27 3.41
C GLU A 430 27.86 -7.08 3.04
N LEU A 431 28.93 -6.82 3.82
CA LEU A 431 29.98 -5.87 3.45
C LEU A 431 31.17 -6.55 2.76
N LYS A 432 31.18 -7.88 2.69
CA LYS A 432 32.23 -8.66 2.02
C LYS A 432 31.83 -8.90 0.57
N GLN A 433 32.83 -8.94 -0.30
CA GLN A 433 32.62 -9.31 -1.70
C GLN A 433 32.16 -10.78 -1.78
N GLY A 434 31.18 -11.05 -2.66
CA GLY A 434 30.59 -12.39 -2.82
C GLY A 434 31.64 -13.47 -3.09
N ASN A 435 31.48 -14.62 -2.43
CA ASN A 435 32.46 -15.72 -2.48
C ASN A 435 31.75 -17.07 -2.71
N LEU A 436 32.10 -17.74 -3.82
CA LEU A 436 31.48 -19.00 -4.25
C LEU A 436 31.54 -20.11 -3.21
N GLU A 437 32.70 -20.28 -2.58
CA GLU A 437 32.93 -21.36 -1.62
C GLU A 437 32.15 -21.12 -0.34
N ARG A 438 32.23 -19.91 0.22
CA ARG A 438 31.52 -19.54 1.45
C ARG A 438 29.99 -19.53 1.29
N GLU A 439 29.48 -18.90 0.23
CA GLU A 439 28.05 -18.58 0.15
C GLU A 439 27.22 -19.67 -0.53
N CYS A 440 27.79 -20.38 -1.51
CA CYS A 440 27.03 -21.35 -2.31
C CYS A 440 27.52 -22.81 -2.16
N LEU A 441 28.75 -23.06 -1.68
CA LEU A 441 29.25 -24.42 -1.41
C LEU A 441 29.12 -24.80 0.06
N GLU A 442 29.50 -23.90 0.98
CA GLU A 442 29.39 -24.09 2.42
C GLU A 442 27.98 -23.73 2.95
N GLU A 443 27.27 -22.83 2.25
CA GLU A 443 25.94 -22.35 2.60
C GLU A 443 24.92 -22.46 1.45
N LYS A 444 23.64 -22.18 1.75
CA LYS A 444 22.56 -22.16 0.74
C LYS A 444 22.32 -20.72 0.27
N CYS A 445 22.93 -20.36 -0.85
CA CYS A 445 22.77 -19.02 -1.42
C CYS A 445 21.40 -18.78 -2.10
N SER A 446 20.98 -17.53 -2.06
CA SER A 446 19.89 -16.93 -2.82
C SER A 446 20.30 -16.63 -4.26
N TYR A 447 19.33 -16.32 -5.12
CA TYR A 447 19.59 -15.99 -6.52
C TYR A 447 20.43 -14.71 -6.64
N GLU A 448 20.21 -13.77 -5.73
CA GLU A 448 20.86 -12.47 -5.64
C GLU A 448 22.33 -12.63 -5.24
N GLU A 449 22.65 -13.46 -4.25
CA GLU A 449 24.03 -13.80 -3.85
C GLU A 449 24.79 -14.52 -4.98
N ALA A 450 24.14 -15.47 -5.67
CA ALA A 450 24.74 -16.13 -6.83
C ALA A 450 25.05 -15.16 -7.98
N LYS A 451 24.25 -14.10 -8.14
CA LYS A 451 24.43 -13.07 -9.17
C LYS A 451 25.55 -12.09 -8.83
N GLU A 452 25.88 -11.92 -7.55
CA GLU A 452 27.02 -11.11 -7.11
C GLU A 452 28.36 -11.80 -7.44
N ILE A 453 28.38 -13.13 -7.48
CA ILE A 453 29.56 -13.94 -7.81
C ILE A 453 29.75 -14.07 -9.34
N PHE A 454 28.66 -14.29 -10.09
CA PHE A 454 28.71 -14.53 -11.54
C PHE A 454 28.12 -13.36 -12.32
N SER A 455 29.00 -12.56 -12.93
CA SER A 455 28.64 -11.34 -13.64
C SER A 455 28.06 -11.55 -15.05
N LEU A 456 28.15 -12.77 -15.61
CA LEU A 456 27.58 -13.12 -16.91
C LEU A 456 26.46 -14.18 -16.79
N PRO A 457 25.28 -13.99 -17.42
CA PRO A 457 24.16 -14.94 -17.35
C PRO A 457 24.47 -16.37 -17.77
N GLN A 458 25.46 -16.56 -18.65
CA GLN A 458 25.87 -17.86 -19.16
C GLN A 458 26.65 -18.68 -18.11
N GLN A 459 27.31 -18.02 -17.15
CA GLN A 459 28.00 -18.67 -16.04
C GLN A 459 27.03 -19.18 -14.97
N LEU A 460 25.90 -18.49 -14.77
CA LEU A 460 24.79 -18.97 -13.92
C LEU A 460 24.15 -20.26 -14.45
N VAL A 461 24.23 -20.50 -15.76
CA VAL A 461 23.74 -21.73 -16.40
C VAL A 461 24.78 -22.86 -16.33
N SER A 462 26.09 -22.57 -16.30
CA SER A 462 27.13 -23.60 -16.17
C SER A 462 27.26 -24.15 -14.74
N VAL A 463 26.85 -23.39 -13.72
CA VAL A 463 26.75 -23.87 -12.32
C VAL A 463 25.64 -24.92 -12.14
N LYS A 464 24.74 -25.08 -13.13
CA LYS A 464 23.72 -26.16 -13.11
C LYS A 464 24.29 -27.57 -13.14
N LYS A 465 25.58 -27.77 -13.46
CA LYS A 465 26.09 -29.14 -13.67
C LYS A 465 26.74 -29.81 -12.47
N ASP A 466 27.27 -29.10 -11.46
CA ASP A 466 28.01 -29.80 -10.39
C ASP A 466 27.80 -29.32 -8.94
N VAL A 467 26.85 -28.41 -8.63
CA VAL A 467 26.69 -27.91 -7.22
C VAL A 467 25.26 -27.93 -6.65
N VAL A 468 24.20 -28.10 -7.44
CA VAL A 468 22.83 -27.98 -6.91
C VAL A 468 22.04 -29.28 -7.03
N HIS A 469 22.21 -30.19 -6.06
CA HIS A 469 21.30 -31.34 -5.88
C HIS A 469 20.42 -31.24 -4.61
N LEU A 470 20.34 -30.09 -3.92
CA LEU A 470 19.56 -29.98 -2.67
C LEU A 470 18.45 -28.92 -2.64
N CYS A 471 17.97 -28.42 -3.79
CA CYS A 471 16.87 -27.44 -3.79
C CYS A 471 15.70 -27.68 -4.75
N PHE A 472 15.73 -28.69 -5.62
CA PHE A 472 14.62 -28.94 -6.53
C PHE A 472 14.31 -30.44 -6.67
N THR A 473 13.59 -31.00 -5.70
CA THR A 473 12.78 -32.22 -5.89
C THR A 473 11.55 -32.23 -4.96
N ALA A 474 10.45 -31.68 -5.47
CA ALA A 474 9.05 -32.05 -5.19
C ALA A 474 8.22 -31.14 -6.12
N TYR A 475 7.66 -31.56 -7.24
CA TYR A 475 7.15 -32.86 -7.66
C TYR A 475 7.00 -32.83 -9.20
N ASP A 476 7.42 -33.88 -9.89
CA ASP A 476 7.04 -34.20 -11.27
C ASP A 476 5.96 -35.29 -11.21
N PRO A 477 4.75 -35.13 -11.80
CA PRO A 477 3.75 -36.18 -11.81
C PRO A 477 3.98 -37.11 -13.02
N ALA A 478 4.98 -37.97 -12.86
CA ALA A 478 4.96 -39.35 -13.35
C ALA A 478 5.21 -40.29 -12.16
N LEU A 479 4.36 -40.15 -11.14
CA LEU A 479 3.85 -41.17 -10.19
C LEU A 479 2.60 -40.61 -9.49
#